data_AF-A0A124E7Y0-F1
#
_entry.id   AF-A0A124E7Y0-F1
#
_cell.length_a   1.000
_cell.length_b   1.000
_cell.length_c   1.000
_cell.angle_alpha   90.00
_cell.angle_beta   90.00
_cell.angle_gamma   90.00
#
_symmetry.space_group_name_H-M   'P 1'
#
loop_
_entity.id
_entity.type
_entity.pdbx_description
1 polymer ?
#
loop_
_entity_poly.entity_id
_entity_poly.type
_entity_poly.pdbx_seq_one_letter_code
_entity_poly.pdbx_strand_id
1 'polypeptide(L)'
;MKSVVLCAALMVAALIAPPPASAAMPFGNYLLHMPDRRDFHTYIWVLNAPCRNPDNSKRTDCVEVWTEPQPIAKAIYGHTQAWLADGRYTMVLDDPFGLRCGDIYYGPTIPTHDVYTWDAETLAGELVSSFEVGCDGAPGGQHVYPFFLTRM
;
A
#
# COMPACT_ATOMS: atom_id res chain seq x y z
N MET A 1 -55.37 -30.74 32.01
CA MET A 1 -53.90 -30.57 31.97
C MET A 1 -53.36 -31.30 30.75
N LYS A 2 -52.81 -30.56 29.78
CA LYS A 2 -51.72 -30.93 28.85
C LYS A 2 -51.61 -29.81 27.81
N SER A 3 -50.82 -28.79 28.16
CA SER A 3 -50.53 -27.66 27.28
C SER A 3 -49.59 -28.12 26.16
N VAL A 4 -49.96 -27.81 24.93
CA VAL A 4 -49.13 -27.95 23.73
C VAL A 4 -48.15 -26.77 23.71
N VAL A 5 -46.85 -27.06 23.65
CA VAL A 5 -45.80 -26.06 23.40
C VAL A 5 -45.23 -26.34 22.01
N LEU A 6 -45.58 -25.51 21.04
CA LEU A 6 -44.91 -25.45 19.74
C LEU A 6 -43.80 -24.39 19.84
N CYS A 7 -42.54 -24.82 19.87
CA CYS A 7 -41.40 -23.94 19.63
C CYS A 7 -41.19 -23.80 18.12
N ALA A 8 -41.58 -22.66 17.54
CA ALA A 8 -41.20 -22.29 16.19
C ALA A 8 -39.80 -21.65 16.21
N ALA A 9 -38.81 -22.36 15.69
CA ALA A 9 -37.48 -21.80 15.46
C ALA A 9 -37.51 -20.90 14.21
N LEU A 10 -37.39 -19.59 14.38
CA LEU A 10 -37.13 -18.67 13.27
C LEU A 10 -35.66 -18.79 12.86
N MET A 11 -35.38 -19.49 11.77
CA MET A 11 -34.10 -19.38 11.07
C MET A 11 -34.08 -18.09 10.26
N VAL A 12 -33.33 -17.09 10.73
CA VAL A 12 -33.03 -15.88 9.96
C VAL A 12 -31.90 -16.23 9.00
N ALA A 13 -32.24 -16.56 7.76
CA ALA A 13 -31.27 -16.64 6.68
C ALA A 13 -30.83 -15.22 6.31
N ALA A 14 -29.70 -14.77 6.86
CA ALA A 14 -29.07 -13.54 6.41
C ALA A 14 -28.54 -13.78 4.98
N LEU A 15 -29.22 -13.19 3.99
CA LEU A 15 -28.67 -13.04 2.65
C LEU A 15 -27.47 -12.10 2.77
N ILE A 16 -26.26 -12.66 2.91
CA ILE A 16 -25.02 -11.90 2.78
C ILE A 16 -24.93 -11.54 1.31
N ALA A 17 -25.44 -10.36 0.95
CA ALA A 17 -25.10 -9.76 -0.33
C ALA A 17 -23.56 -9.66 -0.36
N PRO A 18 -22.89 -10.08 -1.44
CA PRO A 18 -21.46 -9.81 -1.58
C PRO A 18 -21.27 -8.29 -1.40
N PRO A 19 -20.21 -7.86 -0.69
CA PRO A 19 -19.92 -6.44 -0.57
C PRO A 19 -19.91 -5.82 -1.97
N PRO A 20 -20.44 -4.60 -2.14
CA PRO A 20 -20.38 -3.91 -3.43
C PRO A 20 -18.94 -3.99 -3.93
N ALA A 21 -18.75 -4.26 -5.22
CA ALA A 21 -17.42 -4.32 -5.85
C ALA A 21 -16.57 -3.17 -5.30
N SER A 22 -15.52 -3.54 -4.56
CA SER A 22 -14.75 -2.65 -3.69
C SER A 22 -14.48 -1.33 -4.40
N ALA A 23 -15.01 -0.25 -3.84
CA ALA A 23 -14.88 1.06 -4.45
C ALA A 23 -13.39 1.40 -4.52
N ALA A 24 -12.88 1.67 -5.72
CA ALA A 24 -11.53 2.19 -5.89
C ALA A 24 -11.33 3.40 -4.97
N MET A 25 -10.22 3.40 -4.24
CA MET A 25 -9.79 4.50 -3.37
C MET A 25 -9.99 5.87 -4.04
N PRO A 26 -10.61 6.87 -3.38
CA PRO A 26 -10.84 8.18 -3.97
C PRO A 26 -9.52 8.84 -4.40
N PHE A 27 -9.53 9.62 -5.49
CA PHE A 27 -8.39 10.46 -5.82
C PHE A 27 -8.10 11.48 -4.70
N GLY A 28 -6.82 11.77 -4.46
CA GLY A 28 -6.38 12.67 -3.41
C GLY A 28 -4.92 12.47 -3.02
N ASN A 29 -4.53 13.21 -1.98
CA ASN A 29 -3.22 13.09 -1.36
C ASN A 29 -3.34 12.21 -0.12
N TYR A 30 -2.40 11.30 0.06
CA TYR A 30 -2.42 10.32 1.14
C TYR A 30 -1.08 10.32 1.85
N LEU A 31 -1.10 10.59 3.15
CA LEU A 31 0.07 10.48 4.00
C LEU A 31 0.35 9.00 4.29
N LEU A 32 1.58 8.56 3.99
CA LEU A 32 2.06 7.22 4.32
C LEU A 32 2.47 7.16 5.80
N HIS A 33 1.97 6.16 6.52
CA HIS A 33 2.37 5.89 7.89
C HIS A 33 3.04 4.52 7.97
N MET A 34 4.34 4.49 8.17
CA MET A 34 5.14 3.27 8.24
C MET A 34 6.16 3.38 9.40
N PRO A 35 5.72 3.20 10.66
CA PRO A 35 6.50 3.56 11.84
C PRO A 35 7.76 2.71 12.03
N ASP A 36 7.76 1.48 11.52
CA ASP A 36 8.84 0.52 11.75
C ASP A 36 9.95 0.59 10.69
N ARG A 37 9.72 1.28 9.56
CA ARG A 37 10.77 1.50 8.57
C ARG A 37 11.69 2.59 9.08
N ARG A 38 12.97 2.25 9.23
CA ARG A 38 14.00 3.18 9.66
C ARG A 38 14.31 4.19 8.55
N ASP A 39 13.53 5.26 8.52
CA ASP A 39 13.72 6.38 7.61
C ASP A 39 13.48 7.72 8.33
N PHE A 40 14.12 8.79 7.86
CA PHE A 40 13.92 10.16 8.38
C PHE A 40 12.88 10.94 7.57
N HIS A 41 12.32 10.35 6.51
CA HIS A 41 11.25 10.92 5.72
C HIS A 41 10.06 9.97 5.63
N THR A 42 8.88 10.56 5.50
CA THR A 42 7.69 9.87 5.01
C THR A 42 7.37 10.35 3.60
N TYR A 43 6.35 9.78 2.96
CA TYR A 43 5.86 10.18 1.65
C TYR A 43 4.40 10.59 1.72
N ILE A 44 4.05 11.57 0.89
CA ILE A 44 2.69 11.79 0.44
C ILE A 44 2.55 11.08 -0.91
N TRP A 45 1.52 10.26 -1.06
CA TRP A 45 1.14 9.67 -2.33
C TRP A 45 0.01 10.48 -2.95
N VAL A 46 0.27 11.03 -4.14
CA VAL A 46 -0.71 11.82 -4.89
C VAL A 46 -1.34 10.92 -5.95
N LEU A 47 -2.57 10.50 -5.70
CA LEU A 47 -3.38 9.66 -6.58
C LEU A 47 -4.38 10.56 -7.31
N ASN A 48 -4.03 11.07 -8.50
CA ASN A 48 -4.80 12.14 -9.15
C ASN A 48 -5.42 11.77 -10.50
N ALA A 49 -5.10 10.60 -11.06
CA ALA A 49 -5.60 10.15 -12.35
C ALA A 49 -5.72 8.63 -12.43
N PRO A 50 -6.66 8.11 -13.23
CA PRO A 50 -6.61 6.71 -13.65
C PRO A 50 -5.43 6.50 -14.61
N CYS A 51 -4.88 5.29 -14.61
CA CYS A 51 -3.93 4.91 -15.65
C CYS A 51 -4.58 4.89 -17.03
N ARG A 52 -3.74 4.86 -18.07
CA ARG A 52 -4.18 4.92 -19.46
C ARG A 52 -3.62 3.78 -20.30
N ASN A 53 -4.41 3.34 -21.26
CA ASN A 53 -3.94 2.45 -22.32
C ASN A 53 -3.10 3.23 -23.34
N PRO A 54 -2.34 2.54 -24.22
CA PRO A 54 -1.56 3.18 -25.28
C PRO A 54 -2.40 4.06 -26.23
N ASP A 55 -3.69 3.75 -26.40
CA ASP A 55 -4.65 4.53 -27.18
C ASP A 55 -5.25 5.73 -26.40
N ASN A 56 -4.71 6.02 -25.21
CA ASN A 56 -5.12 7.08 -24.29
C ASN A 56 -6.51 6.87 -23.65
N SER A 57 -7.15 5.72 -23.83
CA SER A 57 -8.39 5.38 -23.09
C SER A 57 -8.11 5.20 -21.60
N LYS A 58 -9.08 5.58 -20.76
CA LYS A 58 -8.96 5.47 -19.30
C LYS A 58 -9.11 4.01 -18.86
N ARG A 59 -8.29 3.61 -17.91
CA ARG A 59 -8.40 2.31 -17.24
C ARG A 59 -9.08 2.44 -15.89
N THR A 60 -9.65 1.34 -15.41
CA THR A 60 -10.34 1.26 -14.11
C THR A 60 -9.64 0.36 -13.11
N ASP A 61 -8.61 -0.36 -13.55
CA ASP A 61 -7.82 -1.33 -12.79
C ASP A 61 -6.49 -0.76 -12.31
N CYS A 62 -6.33 0.58 -12.32
CA CYS A 62 -5.05 1.22 -12.01
C CYS A 62 -5.19 2.72 -11.76
N VAL A 63 -4.32 3.24 -10.88
CA VAL A 63 -4.16 4.68 -10.61
C VAL A 63 -2.70 5.11 -10.78
N GLU A 64 -2.50 6.32 -11.28
CA GLU A 64 -1.17 6.97 -11.30
C GLU A 64 -0.87 7.49 -9.89
N VAL A 65 0.36 7.27 -9.43
CA VAL A 65 0.85 7.65 -8.09
C VAL A 65 2.11 8.48 -8.22
N TRP A 66 2.07 9.71 -7.70
CA TRP A 66 3.29 10.48 -7.45
C TRP A 66 3.71 10.35 -6.00
N THR A 67 4.98 10.07 -5.75
CA THR A 67 5.53 9.90 -4.40
C THR A 67 6.33 11.14 -4.02
N GLU A 68 5.81 11.90 -3.07
CA GLU A 68 6.31 13.21 -2.67
C GLU A 68 6.93 13.13 -1.26
N PRO A 69 8.26 13.19 -1.10
CA PRO A 69 8.89 13.00 0.20
C PRO A 69 8.70 14.18 1.15
N GLN A 70 8.64 13.88 2.46
CA GLN A 70 8.46 14.81 3.56
C GLN A 70 9.39 14.44 4.73
N PRO A 71 10.53 15.14 4.96
CA PRO A 71 11.18 16.13 4.09
C PRO A 71 12.00 15.48 2.95
N ILE A 72 12.49 16.29 2.00
CA ILE A 72 13.24 15.82 0.80
C ILE A 72 14.70 15.39 1.13
N ALA A 73 15.02 14.96 2.35
CA ALA A 73 16.38 14.87 2.89
C ALA A 73 17.24 13.68 2.37
N LYS A 74 17.48 13.55 1.05
CA LYS A 74 17.97 12.34 0.33
C LYS A 74 16.86 11.31 0.04
N ALA A 75 15.64 11.81 -0.06
CA ALA A 75 14.51 11.09 -0.61
C ALA A 75 14.35 11.46 -2.09
N ILE A 76 13.58 10.69 -2.85
CA ILE A 76 13.39 10.90 -4.29
C ILE A 76 11.91 11.07 -4.61
N TYR A 77 11.61 12.00 -5.50
CA TYR A 77 10.30 12.08 -6.14
C TYR A 77 10.12 10.92 -7.11
N GLY A 78 8.97 10.24 -7.03
CA GLY A 78 8.66 9.11 -7.88
C GLY A 78 7.36 9.31 -8.63
N HIS A 79 7.23 8.59 -9.75
CA HIS A 79 5.99 8.44 -10.48
C HIS A 79 5.87 6.98 -10.89
N THR A 80 4.79 6.33 -10.48
CA THR A 80 4.55 4.92 -10.75
C THR A 80 3.05 4.65 -10.82
N GLN A 81 2.70 3.42 -11.15
CA GLN A 81 1.32 2.95 -11.25
C GLN A 81 1.01 1.97 -10.13
N ALA A 82 -0.19 2.08 -9.56
CA ALA A 82 -0.72 1.10 -8.63
C ALA A 82 -1.87 0.33 -9.27
N TRP A 83 -1.68 -0.98 -9.45
CA TRP A 83 -2.64 -1.90 -10.05
C TRP A 83 -3.69 -2.33 -9.03
N LEU A 84 -4.97 -2.23 -9.37
CA LEU A 84 -6.10 -2.67 -8.55
C LEU A 84 -6.62 -4.03 -9.04
N ALA A 85 -6.55 -5.03 -8.18
CA ALA A 85 -7.16 -6.34 -8.39
C ALA A 85 -7.78 -6.83 -7.08
N ASP A 86 -9.00 -7.37 -7.14
CA ASP A 86 -9.69 -7.96 -5.99
C ASP A 86 -9.75 -7.07 -4.74
N GLY A 87 -9.95 -5.76 -4.94
CA GLY A 87 -10.02 -4.76 -3.86
C GLY A 87 -8.67 -4.38 -3.26
N ARG A 88 -7.55 -4.85 -3.82
CA ARG A 88 -6.20 -4.53 -3.35
C ARG A 88 -5.38 -3.84 -4.43
N TYR A 89 -4.67 -2.80 -4.02
CA TYR A 89 -3.67 -2.16 -4.86
C TYR A 89 -2.32 -2.85 -4.69
N THR A 90 -1.56 -2.94 -5.79
CA THR A 90 -0.15 -3.32 -5.82
C THR A 90 0.63 -2.24 -6.55
N MET A 91 1.63 -1.68 -5.89
CA MET A 91 2.52 -0.67 -6.44
C MET A 91 3.97 -1.13 -6.29
N VAL A 92 4.75 -0.96 -7.35
CA VAL A 92 6.17 -1.33 -7.38
C VAL A 92 7.01 -0.07 -7.56
N LEU A 93 8.08 0.03 -6.78
CA LEU A 93 9.01 1.14 -6.82
C LEU A 93 10.42 0.66 -6.53
N ASP A 94 11.39 1.05 -7.34
CA ASP A 94 12.80 0.82 -7.06
C ASP A 94 13.37 2.06 -6.36
N ASP A 95 13.76 1.93 -5.10
CA ASP A 95 14.32 3.01 -4.28
C ASP A 95 15.84 2.87 -4.22
N PRO A 96 16.63 3.71 -4.91
CA PRO A 96 18.09 3.62 -4.88
C PRO A 96 18.68 3.94 -3.50
N PHE A 97 17.87 4.44 -2.56
CA PHE A 97 18.25 4.79 -1.21
C PHE A 97 17.43 4.06 -0.13
N GLY A 98 16.80 2.93 -0.47
CA GLY A 98 15.80 2.29 0.37
C GLY A 98 16.31 1.74 1.70
N LEU A 99 17.38 0.94 1.69
CA LEU A 99 17.97 0.41 2.92
C LEU A 99 19.09 1.34 3.41
N ARG A 100 18.92 1.87 4.63
CA ARG A 100 19.84 2.82 5.28
C ARG A 100 20.77 2.09 6.25
N CYS A 101 22.07 2.16 6.02
CA CYS A 101 23.08 1.47 6.81
C CYS A 101 23.86 2.42 7.72
N GLY A 102 24.11 2.02 8.97
CA GLY A 102 24.88 2.84 9.92
C GLY A 102 24.12 4.10 10.34
N ASP A 103 24.74 5.28 10.17
CA ASP A 103 24.11 6.56 10.44
C ASP A 103 23.00 6.85 9.41
N ILE A 104 21.83 7.31 9.87
CA ILE A 104 20.65 7.42 8.99
C ILE A 104 20.79 8.57 7.97
N TYR A 105 21.57 9.60 8.28
CA TYR A 105 21.75 10.80 7.43
C TYR A 105 22.97 10.68 6.52
N TYR A 106 24.07 10.12 7.02
CA TYR A 106 25.37 10.13 6.35
C TYR A 106 25.90 8.75 5.97
N GLY A 107 25.27 7.69 6.48
CA GLY A 107 25.66 6.32 6.17
C GLY A 107 25.36 5.91 4.73
N PRO A 108 25.95 4.79 4.29
CA PRO A 108 25.68 4.24 2.97
C PRO A 108 24.22 3.80 2.84
N THR A 109 23.76 3.80 1.61
CA THR A 109 22.44 3.32 1.22
C THR A 109 22.57 2.13 0.29
N ILE A 110 21.58 1.25 0.31
CA ILE A 110 21.48 0.11 -0.58
C ILE A 110 20.16 0.23 -1.35
N PRO A 111 20.18 0.10 -2.70
CA PRO A 111 18.97 0.07 -3.49
C PRO A 111 18.04 -1.08 -3.09
N THR A 112 16.75 -0.79 -3.02
CA THR A 112 15.72 -1.79 -2.77
C THR A 112 14.72 -1.87 -3.91
N HIS A 113 14.14 -3.06 -4.08
CA HIS A 113 12.93 -3.29 -4.86
C HIS A 113 11.76 -3.40 -3.88
N ASP A 114 10.88 -2.40 -3.92
CA ASP A 114 9.79 -2.22 -2.99
C ASP A 114 8.45 -2.58 -3.64
N VAL A 115 7.74 -3.54 -3.06
CA VAL A 115 6.40 -3.95 -3.45
C VAL A 115 5.43 -3.59 -2.34
N TYR A 116 4.62 -2.57 -2.59
CA TYR A 116 3.56 -2.13 -1.68
C TYR A 116 2.26 -2.82 -2.06
N THR A 117 1.59 -3.47 -1.11
CA THR A 117 0.21 -3.94 -1.30
C THR A 117 -0.70 -3.42 -0.19
N TRP A 118 -1.87 -2.89 -0.56
CA TRP A 118 -2.84 -2.39 0.41
C TRP A 118 -4.28 -2.64 -0.03
N ASP A 119 -5.16 -2.68 0.95
CA ASP A 119 -6.60 -2.78 0.73
C ASP A 119 -7.20 -1.41 0.39
N ALA A 120 -8.04 -1.36 -0.64
CA ALA A 120 -8.58 -0.12 -1.20
C ALA A 120 -9.58 0.60 -0.27
N GLU A 121 -10.15 -0.10 0.72
CA GLU A 121 -11.17 0.44 1.63
C GLU A 121 -10.57 0.85 2.97
N THR A 122 -9.82 -0.06 3.61
CA THR A 122 -9.20 0.15 4.92
C THR A 122 -7.93 0.98 4.84
N LEU A 123 -7.32 1.06 3.65
CA LEU A 123 -6.06 1.76 3.39
C LEU A 123 -4.86 1.21 4.18
N ALA A 124 -5.01 0.01 4.73
CA ALA A 124 -3.96 -0.71 5.43
C ALA A 124 -3.26 -1.70 4.50
N GLY A 125 -1.95 -1.86 4.67
CA GLY A 125 -1.13 -2.64 3.78
C GLY A 125 0.23 -3.02 4.36
N GLU A 126 1.05 -3.59 3.49
CA GLU A 126 2.44 -3.91 3.79
C GLU A 126 3.34 -3.57 2.60
N LEU A 127 4.54 -3.12 2.93
CA LEU A 127 5.67 -3.04 2.02
C LEU A 127 6.53 -4.28 2.20
N VAL A 128 6.79 -4.97 1.10
CA VAL A 128 7.88 -5.94 0.95
C VAL A 128 9.06 -5.22 0.28
N SER A 129 10.14 -4.98 1.01
CA SER A 129 11.35 -4.32 0.51
C SER A 129 12.49 -5.33 0.40
N SER A 130 12.98 -5.57 -0.80
CA SER A 130 14.02 -6.57 -1.10
C SER A 130 15.30 -5.93 -1.60
N PHE A 131 16.45 -6.53 -1.30
CA PHE A 131 17.77 -6.02 -1.64
C PHE A 131 18.77 -7.15 -1.88
N GLU A 132 19.63 -7.00 -2.87
CA GLU A 132 20.60 -8.03 -3.29
C GLU A 132 21.81 -8.16 -2.35
N VAL A 133 22.14 -7.10 -1.62
CA VAL A 133 23.23 -7.05 -0.64
C VAL A 133 22.75 -6.31 0.60
N GLY A 134 23.16 -6.73 1.78
CA GLY A 134 22.86 -6.06 3.04
C GLY A 134 23.96 -5.08 3.47
N CYS A 135 23.72 -4.39 4.59
CA CYS A 135 24.70 -3.48 5.17
C CYS A 135 26.04 -4.19 5.46
N ASP A 136 27.15 -3.47 5.28
CA ASP A 136 28.51 -3.96 5.52
C ASP A 136 28.88 -5.24 4.74
N GLY A 137 28.22 -5.48 3.59
CA GLY A 137 28.45 -6.64 2.75
C GLY A 137 27.76 -7.91 3.25
N ALA A 138 26.81 -7.79 4.17
CA ALA A 138 25.94 -8.91 4.55
C ALA A 138 25.18 -9.45 3.32
N PRO A 139 24.70 -10.71 3.36
CA PRO A 139 23.84 -11.24 2.31
C PRO A 139 22.59 -10.39 2.07
N GLY A 140 22.10 -10.41 0.83
CA GLY A 140 20.80 -9.83 0.48
C GLY A 140 19.65 -10.47 1.26
N GLY A 141 18.50 -9.82 1.21
CA GLY A 141 17.33 -10.24 1.95
C GLY A 141 16.11 -9.38 1.68
N GLN A 142 15.16 -9.47 2.60
CA GLN A 142 13.90 -8.77 2.53
C GLN A 142 13.48 -8.30 3.91
N HIS A 143 12.85 -7.14 3.95
CA HIS A 143 12.11 -6.62 5.10
C HIS A 143 10.63 -6.46 4.75
N VAL A 144 9.77 -6.63 5.75
CA VAL A 144 8.33 -6.43 5.63
C VAL A 144 7.91 -5.37 6.62
N TYR A 145 7.22 -4.34 6.14
CA TYR A 145 6.80 -3.21 6.95
C TYR A 145 5.29 -3.00 6.81
N PRO A 146 4.50 -3.14 7.89
CA PRO A 146 3.11 -2.75 7.85
C PRO A 146 2.99 -1.23 7.69
N PHE A 147 1.98 -0.78 6.95
CA PHE A 147 1.67 0.63 6.81
C PHE A 147 0.16 0.88 6.75
N PHE A 148 -0.22 2.14 6.91
CA PHE A 148 -1.56 2.61 6.56
C PHE A 148 -1.49 3.99 5.90
N LEU A 149 -2.51 4.33 5.12
CA LEU A 149 -2.62 5.63 4.46
C LEU A 149 -3.71 6.47 5.11
N THR A 150 -3.43 7.76 5.29
CA THR A 150 -4.42 8.74 5.75
C THR A 150 -4.65 9.76 4.65
N ARG A 151 -5.91 9.94 4.23
CA ARG A 151 -6.26 11.00 3.27
C ARG A 151 -6.08 12.37 3.89
N MET A 152 -5.44 13.28 3.15
CA MET A 152 -5.20 14.67 3.55
C MET A 152 -6.30 15.61 3.06
#